data_AF-A0A2V9UIG9-F1
#
_entry.id   AF-A0A2V9UIG9-F1
#
_cell.length_a   1.000
_cell.length_b   1.000
_cell.length_c   1.000
_cell.angle_alpha   90.00
_cell.angle_beta   90.00
_cell.angle_gamma   90.00
#
_symmetry.space_group_name_H-M   'P 1'
#
loop_
_entity.id
_entity.type
_entity.pdbx_description
1 polymer ?
#
loop_
_entity_poly.entity_id
_entity_poly.type
_entity_poly.pdbx_seq_one_letter_code
_entity_poly.pdbx_strand_id
1 'polypeptide(L)'
;MRPHTYLCAVFGFAILPRADVCAQVRVWEGRLTLPTYEEGTADPNPAFDQFTANKFNYPYTLRENLSSRRVDHGWRAIYLENEYLKCTIVPDIGGHLYTCIDKISGQSMCYDNSSIKTAAVGYRGAWAGFGIEFNFPVSHNWASMSPVDFAFRQNPDGRDAVFVGTSTACMAWNGT
;
A
#
# COMPACT_ATOMS: atom_id res chain seq x y z
N MET A 1 -70.27 -46.62 -0.94
CA MET A 1 -69.31 -45.85 -0.12
C MET A 1 -67.92 -46.03 -0.71
N ARG A 2 -67.32 -44.97 -1.28
CA ARG A 2 -65.95 -44.99 -1.83
C ARG A 2 -65.01 -44.33 -0.80
N PRO A 3 -63.84 -44.90 -0.46
CA PRO A 3 -62.92 -44.26 0.45
C PRO A 3 -62.09 -43.22 -0.30
N HIS A 4 -62.12 -41.96 0.16
CA HIS A 4 -61.19 -40.93 -0.26
C HIS A 4 -59.92 -41.04 0.59
N THR A 5 -58.79 -41.34 -0.05
CA THR A 5 -57.48 -41.33 0.58
C THR A 5 -56.88 -39.95 0.35
N TYR A 6 -56.71 -39.17 1.42
CA TYR A 6 -56.06 -37.86 1.36
C TYR A 6 -54.56 -38.04 1.54
N LEU A 7 -53.78 -37.67 0.52
CA LEU A 7 -52.31 -37.68 0.56
C LEU A 7 -51.85 -36.34 1.17
N CYS A 8 -51.40 -36.36 2.42
CA CYS A 8 -50.76 -35.20 3.06
C CYS A 8 -49.33 -35.05 2.52
N ALA A 9 -49.08 -34.05 1.69
CA ALA A 9 -47.73 -33.68 1.26
C ALA A 9 -47.07 -32.82 2.35
N VAL A 10 -46.10 -33.39 3.06
CA VAL A 10 -45.25 -32.65 3.99
C VAL A 10 -44.16 -31.96 3.17
N PHE A 11 -44.26 -30.64 3.00
CA PHE A 11 -43.18 -29.83 2.44
C PHE A 11 -42.10 -29.64 3.50
N GLY A 12 -41.05 -30.45 3.44
CA GLY A 12 -39.84 -30.26 4.23
C GLY A 12 -39.12 -28.99 3.77
N PHE A 13 -39.13 -27.96 4.62
CA PHE A 13 -38.32 -26.75 4.40
C PHE A 13 -36.86 -27.11 4.69
N ALA A 14 -36.08 -27.39 3.65
CA ALA A 14 -34.64 -27.55 3.78
C ALA A 14 -34.03 -26.20 4.16
N ILE A 15 -33.59 -26.05 5.41
CA ILE A 15 -32.76 -24.92 5.82
C ILE A 15 -31.39 -25.13 5.16
N LEU A 16 -31.20 -24.51 4.00
CA LEU A 16 -29.87 -24.43 3.38
C LEU A 16 -28.96 -23.62 4.31
N PRO A 17 -27.77 -24.11 4.67
CA PRO A 17 -26.81 -23.29 5.37
C PRO A 17 -26.50 -22.08 4.47
N ARG A 18 -26.69 -20.87 4.99
CA ARG A 18 -26.14 -19.68 4.36
C ARG A 18 -24.63 -19.90 4.31
N ALA A 19 -24.09 -20.14 3.12
CA ALA A 19 -22.67 -19.91 2.91
C ALA A 19 -22.45 -18.44 3.22
N ASP A 20 -21.64 -18.15 4.24
CA ASP A 20 -21.14 -16.80 4.47
C ASP A 20 -20.33 -16.43 3.23
N VAL A 21 -20.97 -15.74 2.28
CA VAL A 21 -20.30 -15.14 1.12
C VAL A 21 -19.56 -13.90 1.63
N CYS A 22 -18.59 -14.08 2.52
CA CYS A 22 -17.46 -13.15 2.54
C CYS A 22 -16.66 -13.51 1.30
N ALA A 23 -16.70 -12.64 0.28
CA ALA A 23 -15.89 -12.81 -0.93
C ALA A 23 -14.44 -13.09 -0.49
N GLN A 24 -13.94 -14.30 -0.80
CA GLN A 24 -12.65 -14.78 -0.32
C GLN A 24 -11.57 -13.77 -0.73
N VAL A 25 -11.06 -13.03 0.24
CA VAL A 25 -9.92 -12.14 0.01
C VAL A 25 -8.69 -13.04 -0.09
N ARG A 26 -7.80 -12.72 -1.01
CA ARG A 26 -6.49 -13.36 -1.13
C ARG A 26 -5.42 -12.31 -1.01
N VAL A 27 -4.40 -12.64 -0.23
CA VAL A 27 -3.17 -11.85 -0.14
C VAL A 27 -1.95 -12.67 -0.52
N TRP A 28 -1.05 -12.08 -1.30
CA TRP A 28 0.24 -12.69 -1.66
C TRP A 28 1.28 -11.63 -2.01
N GLU A 29 2.55 -12.00 -1.84
CA GLU A 29 3.68 -11.21 -2.31
C GLU A 29 4.03 -11.56 -3.76
N GLY A 30 4.45 -10.57 -4.52
CA GLY A 30 4.98 -10.71 -5.86
C GLY A 30 5.85 -9.52 -6.23
N ARG A 31 5.93 -9.24 -7.53
CA ARG A 31 6.83 -8.23 -8.08
C ARG A 31 6.13 -7.32 -9.07
N LEU A 32 6.29 -6.02 -8.90
CA LEU A 32 5.80 -4.98 -9.81
C LEU A 32 7.00 -4.31 -10.50
N THR A 33 7.15 -4.56 -11.81
CA THR A 33 8.21 -3.91 -12.58
C THR A 33 7.73 -2.55 -13.08
N LEU A 34 8.40 -1.48 -12.63
CA LEU A 34 8.13 -0.13 -13.08
C LEU A 34 9.42 0.54 -13.55
N PRO A 35 9.38 1.23 -14.70
CA PRO A 35 10.41 2.19 -15.05
C PRO A 35 10.52 3.25 -13.95
N THR A 36 11.70 3.40 -13.37
CA THR A 36 11.96 4.30 -12.26
C THR A 36 13.14 5.19 -12.60
N TYR A 37 13.01 6.46 -12.29
CA TYR A 37 14.09 7.43 -12.39
C TYR A 37 14.94 7.33 -11.15
N GLU A 38 16.23 7.17 -11.37
CA GLU A 38 17.17 6.89 -10.32
C GLU A 38 17.58 8.15 -9.58
N GLU A 39 18.05 7.94 -8.36
CA GLU A 39 18.63 8.99 -7.53
C GLU A 39 20.14 8.80 -7.49
N GLY A 40 20.87 9.89 -7.33
CA GLY A 40 22.25 9.83 -6.90
C GLY A 40 22.35 9.47 -5.41
N THR A 41 23.58 9.50 -4.89
CA THR A 41 23.81 9.26 -3.46
C THR A 41 23.10 10.32 -2.62
N ALA A 42 22.51 9.87 -1.51
CA ALA A 42 22.01 10.77 -0.49
C ALA A 42 23.13 11.68 0.05
N ASP A 43 22.77 12.84 0.58
CA ASP A 43 23.72 13.78 1.17
C ASP A 43 24.45 13.08 2.34
N PRO A 44 25.80 12.95 2.29
CA PRO A 44 26.56 12.35 3.37
C PRO A 44 26.60 13.22 4.63
N ASN A 45 26.29 14.51 4.53
CA ASN A 45 26.28 15.43 5.66
C ASN A 45 24.96 15.28 6.44
N PRO A 46 25.00 15.05 7.77
CA PRO A 46 23.80 14.98 8.58
C PRO A 46 23.01 16.30 8.53
N ALA A 47 21.71 16.20 8.27
CA ALA A 47 20.81 17.34 8.20
C ALA A 47 20.41 17.83 9.59
N PHE A 48 21.37 18.41 10.33
CA PHE A 48 21.09 19.04 11.62
C PHE A 48 20.12 20.22 11.45
N ASP A 49 19.13 20.27 12.33
CA ASP A 49 18.06 21.27 12.37
C ASP A 49 18.50 22.62 12.99
N GLN A 50 19.74 22.74 13.45
CA GLN A 50 20.29 23.92 14.13
C GLN A 50 20.12 25.24 13.35
N PHE A 51 20.05 25.17 12.02
CA PHE A 51 19.94 26.35 11.15
C PHE A 51 18.61 26.39 10.38
N THR A 52 17.64 25.54 10.70
CA THR A 52 16.35 25.49 9.99
C THR A 52 15.19 25.43 10.98
N ALA A 53 14.23 26.35 10.84
CA ALA A 53 13.08 26.40 11.74
C ALA A 53 11.97 25.39 11.38
N ASN A 54 11.95 24.90 10.13
CA ASN A 54 10.80 24.20 9.55
C ASN A 54 11.14 22.85 8.88
N LYS A 55 12.41 22.40 8.89
CA LYS A 55 12.84 21.14 8.29
C LYS A 55 13.64 20.29 9.29
N PHE A 56 12.96 19.35 9.93
CA PHE A 56 13.54 18.44 10.93
C PHE A 56 13.87 17.10 10.28
N ASN A 57 15.01 17.03 9.58
CA ASN A 57 15.35 15.81 8.83
C ASN A 57 16.19 14.83 9.64
N TYR A 58 16.93 15.27 10.65
CA TYR A 58 17.75 14.37 11.47
C TYR A 58 16.88 13.29 12.15
N PRO A 59 17.27 12.00 12.11
CA PRO A 59 18.55 11.44 11.62
C PRO A 59 18.58 11.04 10.12
N TYR A 60 17.55 11.32 9.34
CA TYR A 60 17.47 10.91 7.95
C TYR A 60 18.37 11.75 7.04
N THR A 61 19.00 11.08 6.08
CA THR A 61 19.77 11.72 5.01
C THR A 61 18.83 12.36 3.97
N LEU A 62 19.27 13.50 3.42
CA LEU A 62 18.60 14.17 2.31
C LEU A 62 18.87 13.43 1.00
N ARG A 63 17.85 13.36 0.16
CA ARG A 63 17.79 12.67 -1.14
C ARG A 63 17.41 13.69 -2.21
N GLU A 64 18.30 14.65 -2.44
CA GLU A 64 18.06 15.78 -3.36
C GLU A 64 18.76 15.61 -4.73
N ASN A 65 19.62 14.60 -4.86
CA ASN A 65 20.32 14.29 -6.10
C ASN A 65 19.39 13.51 -7.05
N LEU A 66 18.49 14.20 -7.73
CA LEU A 66 17.53 13.58 -8.65
C LEU A 66 18.13 13.43 -10.05
N SER A 67 17.99 12.24 -10.66
CA SER A 67 18.51 11.97 -12.00
C SER A 67 17.39 11.86 -13.05
N SER A 68 17.77 12.06 -14.31
CA SER A 68 16.95 11.69 -15.47
C SER A 68 17.19 10.26 -15.95
N ARG A 69 18.15 9.53 -15.34
CA ARG A 69 18.45 8.14 -15.68
C ARG A 69 17.28 7.23 -15.29
N ARG A 70 16.64 6.63 -16.30
CA ARG A 70 15.48 5.74 -16.15
C ARG A 70 15.90 4.29 -16.34
N VAL A 71 15.56 3.42 -15.40
CA VAL A 71 15.78 1.97 -15.49
C VAL A 71 14.58 1.20 -14.94
N ASP A 72 14.41 -0.05 -15.34
CA ASP A 72 13.31 -0.87 -14.84
C ASP A 72 13.67 -1.45 -13.46
N HIS A 73 12.85 -1.15 -12.46
CA HIS A 73 12.98 -1.72 -11.12
C HIS A 73 11.85 -2.71 -10.88
N GLY A 74 12.20 -3.92 -10.46
CA GLY A 74 11.23 -4.89 -9.98
C GLY A 74 11.01 -4.70 -8.47
N TRP A 75 10.03 -3.90 -8.11
CA TRP A 75 9.64 -3.59 -6.73
C TRP A 75 8.89 -4.75 -6.09
N ARG A 76 9.09 -4.99 -4.79
CA ARG A 76 8.22 -5.90 -4.04
C ARG A 76 6.80 -5.34 -4.05
N ALA A 77 5.83 -6.21 -4.24
CA ALA A 77 4.43 -5.85 -4.31
C ALA A 77 3.61 -6.82 -3.48
N ILE A 78 2.72 -6.30 -2.63
CA ILE A 78 1.72 -7.10 -1.92
C ILE A 78 0.39 -6.89 -2.62
N TYR A 79 -0.15 -7.98 -3.13
CA TYR A 79 -1.45 -7.97 -3.80
C TYR A 79 -2.52 -8.39 -2.81
N LEU A 80 -3.60 -7.62 -2.77
CA LEU A 80 -4.80 -7.93 -2.00
C LEU A 80 -5.98 -7.92 -2.96
N GLU A 81 -6.60 -9.07 -3.21
CA GLU A 81 -7.61 -9.23 -4.25
C GLU A 81 -8.84 -9.99 -3.73
N ASN A 82 -10.02 -9.54 -4.12
CA ASN A 82 -11.27 -10.27 -3.97
C ASN A 82 -12.05 -10.30 -5.31
N GLU A 83 -13.35 -10.59 -5.26
CA GLU A 83 -14.22 -10.61 -6.44
C GLU A 83 -14.26 -9.25 -7.16
N TYR A 84 -14.21 -8.14 -6.42
CA TYR A 84 -14.48 -6.78 -6.90
C TYR A 84 -13.25 -5.91 -7.05
N LEU A 85 -12.26 -6.08 -6.18
CA LEU A 85 -11.11 -5.19 -6.08
C LEU A 85 -9.79 -5.96 -6.20
N LYS A 86 -8.81 -5.33 -6.84
CA LYS A 86 -7.41 -5.75 -6.80
C LYS A 86 -6.52 -4.57 -6.41
N CYS A 87 -6.01 -4.62 -5.19
CA CYS A 87 -5.08 -3.65 -4.63
C CYS A 87 -3.63 -4.11 -4.79
N THR A 88 -2.72 -3.18 -5.08
CA THR A 88 -1.27 -3.42 -5.08
C THR A 88 -0.60 -2.45 -4.12
N ILE A 89 0.08 -2.96 -3.11
CA ILE A 89 0.83 -2.20 -2.13
C ILE A 89 2.33 -2.35 -2.42
N VAL A 90 3.11 -1.27 -2.37
CA VAL A 90 4.54 -1.30 -2.70
C VAL A 90 5.37 -0.95 -1.46
N PRO A 91 5.77 -1.93 -0.63
CA PRO A 91 6.50 -1.70 0.61
C PRO A 91 7.86 -1.03 0.43
N ASP A 92 8.49 -1.16 -0.74
CA ASP A 92 9.82 -0.59 -0.98
C ASP A 92 9.83 0.94 -1.15
N ILE A 93 8.66 1.54 -1.40
CA ILE A 93 8.47 2.99 -1.57
C ILE A 93 7.30 3.44 -0.70
N GLY A 94 7.54 3.55 0.60
CA GLY A 94 6.60 4.09 1.59
C GLY A 94 5.40 3.22 1.90
N GLY A 95 5.34 2.00 1.36
CA GLY A 95 4.15 1.14 1.51
C GLY A 95 2.92 1.70 0.82
N HIS A 96 3.10 2.54 -0.20
CA HIS A 96 2.00 3.15 -0.94
C HIS A 96 1.02 2.10 -1.47
N LEU A 97 -0.28 2.38 -1.39
CA LEU A 97 -1.28 1.67 -2.17
C LEU A 97 -1.18 2.21 -3.60
N TYR A 98 -0.40 1.54 -4.45
CA TYR A 98 -0.05 1.97 -5.80
C TYR A 98 -1.26 1.98 -6.73
N THR A 99 -2.03 0.88 -6.76
CA THR A 99 -3.27 0.78 -7.55
C THR A 99 -4.35 0.06 -6.76
N CYS A 100 -5.60 0.41 -7.06
CA CYS A 100 -6.80 -0.28 -6.62
C CYS A 100 -7.73 -0.39 -7.82
N ILE A 101 -7.75 -1.56 -8.47
CA ILE A 101 -8.54 -1.79 -9.67
C ILE A 101 -9.92 -2.26 -9.25
N ASP A 102 -10.96 -1.53 -9.69
CA ASP A 102 -12.33 -2.03 -9.70
C ASP A 102 -12.48 -3.00 -10.87
N LYS A 103 -12.71 -4.27 -10.57
CA LYS A 103 -12.81 -5.36 -11.55
C LYS A 103 -14.14 -5.33 -12.32
N ILE A 104 -15.16 -4.60 -11.83
CA ILE A 104 -16.42 -4.43 -12.56
C ILE A 104 -16.21 -3.48 -13.75
N SER A 105 -15.58 -2.33 -13.52
CA SER A 105 -15.28 -1.35 -14.58
C SER A 105 -13.95 -1.58 -15.30
N GLY A 106 -13.05 -2.35 -14.70
CA GLY A 106 -11.67 -2.53 -15.16
C GLY A 106 -10.78 -1.30 -14.96
N GLN A 107 -11.22 -0.29 -14.21
CA GLN A 107 -10.51 0.97 -14.00
C GLN A 107 -9.78 1.02 -12.66
N SER A 108 -8.65 1.71 -12.63
CA SER A 108 -7.97 2.06 -11.37
C SER A 108 -8.70 3.22 -10.68
N MET A 109 -8.88 3.10 -9.37
CA MET A 109 -9.35 4.18 -8.50
C MET A 109 -8.22 5.12 -8.05
N CYS A 110 -6.97 4.74 -8.29
CA CYS A 110 -5.78 5.48 -7.88
C CYS A 110 -5.05 6.06 -9.10
N TYR A 111 -4.25 7.10 -8.88
CA TYR A 111 -3.32 7.59 -9.89
C TYR A 111 -2.10 6.66 -9.97
N ASP A 112 -2.16 5.61 -10.78
CA ASP A 112 -1.12 4.59 -10.93
C ASP A 112 -0.17 4.91 -12.10
N ASN A 113 0.68 5.91 -11.90
CA ASN A 113 1.64 6.36 -12.90
C ASN A 113 2.51 5.19 -13.42
N SER A 114 2.55 5.02 -14.74
CA SER A 114 3.37 4.00 -15.42
C SER A 114 4.88 4.08 -15.19
N SER A 115 5.36 5.10 -14.47
CA SER A 115 6.74 5.22 -14.03
C SER A 115 6.84 5.93 -12.68
N ILE A 116 7.89 5.61 -11.92
CA ILE A 116 8.22 6.31 -10.69
C ILE A 116 9.24 7.40 -11.03
N LYS A 117 8.79 8.66 -11.07
CA LYS A 117 9.66 9.82 -11.29
C LYS A 117 9.61 10.74 -10.09
N THR A 118 10.73 10.88 -9.40
CA THR A 118 10.86 11.72 -8.22
C THR A 118 11.06 13.20 -8.59
N ALA A 119 10.52 14.07 -7.74
CA ALA A 119 10.71 15.52 -7.72
C ALA A 119 11.13 15.95 -6.31
N ALA A 120 11.71 17.14 -6.20
CA ALA A 120 12.24 17.70 -4.94
C ALA A 120 11.11 18.30 -4.08
N VAL A 121 10.18 17.45 -3.63
CA VAL A 121 8.95 17.82 -2.92
C VAL A 121 8.88 17.17 -1.53
N GLY A 122 9.50 16.00 -1.36
CA GLY A 122 9.46 15.24 -0.11
C GLY A 122 10.21 15.94 1.01
N TYR A 123 9.94 15.56 2.25
CA TYR A 123 10.65 16.13 3.41
C TYR A 123 12.16 15.92 3.34
N ARG A 124 12.55 14.74 2.83
CA ARG A 124 13.93 14.36 2.50
C ARG A 124 14.35 14.74 1.08
N GLY A 125 13.59 15.55 0.35
CA GLY A 125 13.85 15.86 -1.07
C GLY A 125 13.04 14.97 -2.02
N ALA A 126 13.46 13.73 -2.26
CA ALA A 126 12.82 12.84 -3.22
C ALA A 126 11.36 12.47 -2.84
N TRP A 127 10.43 12.74 -3.76
CA TRP A 127 9.03 12.33 -3.70
C TRP A 127 8.46 12.09 -5.09
N ALA A 128 7.57 11.12 -5.26
CA ALA A 128 6.87 10.88 -6.53
C ALA A 128 5.36 10.80 -6.32
N GLY A 129 4.59 11.34 -7.27
CA GLY A 129 3.12 11.31 -7.22
C GLY A 129 2.57 10.03 -7.84
N PHE A 130 2.04 9.14 -7.01
CA PHE A 130 1.32 7.94 -7.41
C PHE A 130 0.51 7.37 -6.24
N GLY A 131 -0.51 6.58 -6.54
CA GLY A 131 -1.24 5.79 -5.54
C GLY A 131 -1.84 6.61 -4.40
N ILE A 132 -1.92 5.99 -3.23
CA ILE A 132 -2.25 6.61 -1.95
C ILE A 132 -1.03 6.51 -1.02
N GLU A 133 -0.61 7.66 -0.50
CA GLU A 133 0.50 7.80 0.44
C GLU A 133 0.01 7.80 1.89
N PHE A 134 0.77 7.13 2.77
CA PHE A 134 0.52 7.14 4.20
C PHE A 134 1.44 8.15 4.89
N ASN A 135 0.88 9.26 5.38
CA ASN A 135 1.64 10.34 6.00
C ASN A 135 1.46 10.39 7.51
N PHE A 136 2.54 10.14 8.24
CA PHE A 136 2.63 10.35 9.67
C PHE A 136 4.10 10.46 10.11
N PRO A 137 4.44 11.33 11.07
CA PRO A 137 3.63 12.43 11.63
C PRO A 137 3.59 13.69 10.75
N VAL A 138 4.40 13.78 9.69
CA VAL A 138 4.46 14.91 8.76
C VAL A 138 4.07 14.48 7.34
N SER A 139 3.80 15.44 6.44
CA SER A 139 3.41 15.18 5.05
C SER A 139 4.21 16.08 4.09
N HIS A 140 4.79 15.58 3.00
CA HIS A 140 5.10 14.17 2.75
C HIS A 140 6.09 13.66 3.81
N ASN A 141 6.00 12.41 4.26
CA ASN A 141 6.82 11.93 5.39
C ASN A 141 8.23 11.43 4.99
N TRP A 142 9.08 11.14 5.99
CA TRP A 142 10.47 10.69 5.77
C TRP A 142 10.58 9.30 5.11
N ALA A 143 9.54 8.47 5.19
CA ALA A 143 9.50 7.14 4.61
C ALA A 143 8.73 7.07 3.28
N SER A 144 8.14 8.17 2.78
CA SER A 144 7.32 8.17 1.56
C SER A 144 7.97 7.45 0.37
N MET A 145 9.27 7.66 0.15
CA MET A 145 10.02 7.00 -0.94
C MET A 145 11.03 5.96 -0.43
N SER A 146 10.87 5.44 0.79
CA SER A 146 11.80 4.49 1.42
C SER A 146 11.14 3.16 1.74
N PRO A 147 11.90 2.06 1.85
CA PRO A 147 11.33 0.80 2.29
C PRO A 147 10.69 0.92 3.68
N VAL A 148 9.53 0.29 3.84
CA VAL A 148 8.82 0.18 5.12
C VAL A 148 8.61 -1.29 5.49
N ASP A 149 8.33 -1.52 6.77
CA ASP A 149 7.96 -2.83 7.25
C ASP A 149 6.55 -3.17 6.78
N PHE A 150 6.31 -4.45 6.50
CA PHE A 150 4.98 -4.94 6.18
C PHE A 150 4.77 -6.35 6.72
N ALA A 151 3.50 -6.69 6.89
CA ALA A 151 3.04 -8.04 7.16
C ALA A 151 1.69 -8.25 6.50
N PHE A 152 1.31 -9.49 6.23
CA PHE A 152 -0.06 -9.80 5.84
C PHE A 152 -0.57 -11.03 6.59
N ARG A 153 -1.87 -11.07 6.82
CA ARG A 153 -2.55 -12.12 7.58
C ARG A 153 -3.64 -12.73 6.71
N GLN A 154 -3.55 -14.04 6.53
CA GLN A 154 -4.60 -14.85 5.93
C GLN A 154 -5.50 -15.39 7.04
N ASN A 155 -6.82 -15.18 6.93
CA ASN A 155 -7.77 -15.58 7.98
C ASN A 155 -8.69 -16.72 7.50
N PRO A 156 -9.06 -17.69 8.38
CA PRO A 156 -9.97 -18.77 8.01
C PRO A 156 -11.36 -18.31 7.57
N ASP A 157 -11.78 -17.11 8.00
CA ASP A 157 -13.05 -16.47 7.62
C ASP A 157 -12.97 -15.70 6.29
N GLY A 158 -11.82 -15.76 5.60
CA GLY A 158 -11.60 -15.11 4.30
C GLY A 158 -11.35 -13.60 4.38
N ARG A 159 -11.19 -13.03 5.57
CA ARG A 159 -10.95 -11.60 5.78
C ARG A 159 -9.46 -11.29 5.88
N ASP A 160 -8.74 -11.39 4.78
CA ASP A 160 -7.29 -11.14 4.78
C ASP A 160 -6.95 -9.66 4.96
N ALA A 161 -5.76 -9.38 5.51
CA ALA A 161 -5.30 -8.02 5.78
C ALA A 161 -3.83 -7.84 5.44
N VAL A 162 -3.46 -6.62 5.01
CA VAL A 162 -2.08 -6.16 4.85
C VAL A 162 -1.83 -5.02 5.84
N PHE A 163 -0.70 -5.09 6.52
CA PHE A 163 -0.20 -4.07 7.43
C PHE A 163 1.08 -3.49 6.82
N VAL A 164 1.17 -2.16 6.78
CA VAL A 164 2.39 -1.44 6.45
C VAL A 164 2.70 -0.48 7.59
N GLY A 165 3.97 -0.32 7.93
CA GLY A 165 4.38 0.49 9.05
C GLY A 165 5.86 0.85 8.99
N THR A 166 6.20 1.93 9.67
CA THR A 166 7.59 2.35 9.85
C THR A 166 7.78 2.82 11.28
N SER A 167 8.96 2.58 11.83
CA SER A 167 9.39 3.19 13.08
C SER A 167 10.15 4.46 12.76
N THR A 168 9.48 5.61 12.91
CA THR A 168 10.13 6.91 12.69
C THR A 168 10.88 7.35 13.94
N ALA A 169 12.19 7.53 13.84
CA ALA A 169 12.94 8.31 14.80
C ALA A 169 12.69 9.80 14.55
N CYS A 170 12.35 10.54 15.59
CA CYS A 170 12.45 11.99 15.61
C CYS A 170 13.44 12.32 16.72
N MET A 171 14.62 12.80 16.34
CA MET A 171 15.59 13.33 17.28
C MET A 171 15.66 14.84 17.04
N ALA A 172 14.95 15.61 17.85
CA ALA A 172 15.20 17.04 17.93
C ALA A 172 16.54 17.23 18.64
N TRP A 173 17.46 17.96 18.02
CA TRP A 173 18.68 18.36 18.72
C TRP A 173 18.31 19.43 19.75
N ASN A 174 18.15 19.02 21.01
CA ASN A 174 18.06 19.97 22.13
C ASN A 174 19.47 20.50 22.41
N GLY A 175 19.87 21.52 21.65
CA GLY A 175 21.14 22.21 21.87
C GLY A 175 21.24 22.72 23.31
N THR A 176 22.24 22.22 24.02
CA THR A 176 22.83 22.87 25.20
C THR A 176 24.04 23.67 24.78
#